data_AF-A0A6G3TU73-F1
#
_entry.id   AF-A0A6G3TU73-F1
#
_cell.length_a   1.000
_cell.length_b   1.000
_cell.length_c   1.000
_cell.angle_alpha   90.00
_cell.angle_beta   90.00
_cell.angle_gamma   90.00
#
_symmetry.space_group_name_H-M   'P 1'
#
loop_
_entity.id
_entity.type
_entity.pdbx_description
1 polymer ?
#
loop_
_entity_poly.entity_id
_entity_poly.type
_entity_poly.pdbx_seq_one_letter_code
_entity_poly.pdbx_strand_id
1 'polypeptide(L)'
;MVAPGLLDGVRRWLAESGAEPTPARVAQALRDQGRVLGDAEVLWAAQQLRSELVGSGPLEPLLADPSVTDVLVSAPDRVWVDRGGGLELTGVRFPDAPAVRRLAQ
;
A
#
# COMPACT_ATOMS: atom_id res chain seq x y z
N MET A 1 4.40 2.94 22.31
CA MET A 1 3.53 2.02 21.53
C MET A 1 2.31 2.81 21.13
N VAL A 2 2.09 2.98 19.82
CA VAL A 2 0.90 3.66 19.30
C VAL A 2 -0.32 2.76 19.53
N ALA A 3 -1.42 3.31 20.05
CA ALA A 3 -2.64 2.55 20.30
C ALA A 3 -3.22 2.01 18.97
N PRO A 4 -3.72 0.76 18.90
CA PRO A 4 -4.18 0.13 17.65
C PRO A 4 -5.21 0.95 16.86
N GLY A 5 -6.14 1.64 17.55
CA GLY A 5 -7.15 2.47 16.89
C GLY A 5 -6.67 3.80 16.33
N LEU A 6 -5.40 4.19 16.55
CA LEU A 6 -4.86 5.46 16.05
C LEU A 6 -4.57 5.41 14.55
N LEU A 7 -3.96 4.32 14.08
CA LEU A 7 -3.62 4.17 12.66
C LEU A 7 -4.86 4.01 11.80
N ASP A 8 -5.93 3.41 12.33
CA ASP A 8 -7.22 3.29 11.63
C ASP A 8 -7.85 4.63 11.26
N GLY A 9 -7.82 5.60 12.20
CA GLY A 9 -8.33 6.94 11.95
C GLY A 9 -7.52 7.67 10.88
N VAL A 10 -6.19 7.58 10.95
CA VAL A 10 -5.30 8.21 9.96
C VAL A 10 -5.45 7.56 8.60
N ARG A 11 -5.56 6.22 8.55
CA ARG A 11 -5.80 5.45 7.33
C ARG A 11 -7.07 5.91 6.61
N ARG A 12 -8.18 6.02 7.34
CA ARG A 12 -9.46 6.45 6.77
C ARG A 12 -9.36 7.84 6.16
N TRP A 13 -8.74 8.78 6.88
CA TRP A 13 -8.52 10.14 6.39
C TRP A 13 -7.66 10.17 5.12
N LEU A 14 -6.59 9.37 5.06
CA LEU A 14 -5.72 9.28 3.88
C LEU A 14 -6.48 8.72 2.67
N ALA A 15 -7.31 7.70 2.88
CA ALA A 15 -8.13 7.10 1.83
C ALA A 15 -9.21 8.07 1.29
N GLU A 16 -9.91 8.79 2.18
CA GLU A 16 -10.90 9.81 1.80
C GLU A 16 -10.27 11.01 1.07
N SER A 17 -9.02 11.35 1.41
CA SER A 17 -8.28 12.46 0.80
C SER A 17 -7.51 12.08 -0.47
N GLY A 18 -7.41 10.78 -0.79
CA GLY A 18 -6.55 10.28 -1.87
C GLY A 18 -5.06 10.62 -1.67
N ALA A 19 -4.60 10.76 -0.42
CA ALA A 19 -3.28 11.25 -0.10
C ALA A 19 -2.32 10.10 0.26
N GLU A 20 -1.09 10.19 -0.22
CA GLU A 20 -0.04 9.25 0.17
C GLU A 20 0.33 9.36 1.67
N PRO A 21 0.69 8.24 2.33
CA PRO A 21 1.08 8.17 3.73
C PRO A 21 2.49 8.76 3.97
N THR A 22 2.65 10.05 3.70
CA THR A 22 3.87 10.81 4.01
C THR A 22 3.82 11.31 5.46
N PRO A 23 4.97 11.57 6.11
CA PRO A 23 5.01 12.12 7.47
C PRO A 23 4.18 13.40 7.63
N ALA A 24 4.23 14.29 6.63
CA ALA A 24 3.45 15.53 6.64
C ALA A 24 1.93 15.29 6.60
N ARG A 25 1.47 14.32 5.80
CA ARG A 25 0.04 13.96 5.70
C ARG A 25 -0.46 13.22 6.93
N VAL A 26 0.35 12.33 7.49
CA VAL A 26 0.04 11.66 8.77
C VAL A 26 -0.04 12.68 9.90
N ALA A 27 0.89 13.62 9.98
CA ALA A 27 0.83 14.71 10.95
C ALA A 27 -0.42 15.60 10.77
N GLN A 28 -0.87 15.82 9.53
CA GLN A 28 -2.10 16.57 9.26
C GLN A 28 -3.33 15.81 9.73
N ALA A 29 -3.47 14.53 9.35
CA ALA A 29 -4.58 13.68 9.76
C ALA A 29 -4.71 13.56 11.29
N LEU A 30 -3.58 13.47 11.99
CA LEU A 30 -3.53 13.43 13.46
C LEU A 30 -4.00 14.76 14.08
N ARG A 31 -3.58 15.89 13.51
CA ARG A 31 -4.01 17.23 13.95
C ARG A 31 -5.50 17.45 13.76
N ASP A 32 -6.05 17.03 12.62
CA ASP A 32 -7.49 17.13 12.33
C ASP A 32 -8.34 16.30 13.31
N GLN A 33 -7.75 15.25 13.90
CA GLN A 33 -8.37 14.41 14.94
C GLN A 33 -8.10 14.90 16.37
N GLY A 34 -7.51 16.10 16.53
CA GLY A 34 -7.23 16.71 17.84
C GLY A 34 -6.08 16.03 18.60
N ARG A 35 -5.18 15.33 17.91
CA ARG A 35 -4.09 14.57 18.53
C ARG A 35 -2.72 15.18 18.22
N VAL A 36 -1.85 15.17 19.22
CA VAL A 36 -0.47 15.60 19.12
C VAL A 36 0.43 14.41 19.46
N LEU A 37 1.25 13.99 18.50
CA LEU A 37 2.29 12.97 18.66
C LEU A 37 3.66 13.63 18.47
N GLY A 38 4.71 13.02 19.02
CA GLY A 38 6.08 13.46 18.75
C GLY A 38 6.54 13.11 17.33
N ASP A 39 7.55 13.82 16.83
CA ASP A 39 8.08 13.63 15.47
C ASP A 39 8.47 12.18 15.16
N ALA A 40 9.09 11.49 16.13
CA ALA A 40 9.47 10.08 16.00
C ALA A 40 8.25 9.16 15.82
N GLU A 41 7.14 9.45 16.49
CA GLU A 41 5.91 8.67 16.40
C GLU A 41 5.18 8.93 15.08
N VAL A 42 5.19 10.18 14.59
CA VAL A 42 4.67 10.54 13.26
C VAL A 42 5.46 9.83 12.16
N LEU A 43 6.80 9.84 12.24
CA LEU A 43 7.66 9.15 11.30
C LEU A 43 7.41 7.64 11.29
N TRP A 44 7.27 7.05 12.49
CA TRP A 44 6.93 5.65 12.64
C TRP A 44 5.56 5.31 12.05
N ALA A 45 4.53 6.10 12.36
CA ALA A 45 3.17 5.91 11.85
C ALA A 45 3.11 6.05 10.34
N ALA A 46 3.81 7.03 9.77
CA ALA A 46 3.93 7.16 8.31
C ALA A 46 4.65 5.97 7.68
N GLN A 47 5.67 5.40 8.32
CA GLN A 47 6.32 4.19 7.83
C GLN A 47 5.41 2.97 7.90
N GLN A 48 4.65 2.78 8.98
CA GLN A 48 3.69 1.67 9.11
C GLN A 48 2.55 1.80 8.11
N LEU A 49 1.91 2.97 8.06
CA LEU A 49 0.84 3.28 7.10
C LEU A 49 1.35 3.21 5.67
N ARG A 50 2.60 3.59 5.40
CA ARG A 50 3.21 3.35 4.09
C ARG A 50 3.34 1.86 3.81
N SER A 51 3.79 1.05 4.76
CA SER A 51 3.88 -0.40 4.57
C SER A 51 2.53 -1.09 4.41
N GLU A 52 1.45 -0.52 4.94
CA GLU A 52 0.08 -1.02 4.83
C GLU A 52 -0.70 -0.45 3.63
N LEU A 53 -0.46 0.81 3.26
CA LEU A 53 -1.21 1.57 2.24
C LEU A 53 -0.45 1.78 0.93
N VAL A 54 0.87 1.59 0.90
CA VAL A 54 1.60 1.37 -0.35
C VAL A 54 1.30 -0.07 -0.78
N GLY A 55 0.10 -0.20 -1.33
CA GLY A 55 -0.36 -1.36 -2.07
C GLY A 55 0.42 -1.56 -3.37
N SER A 56 0.20 -2.72 -4.00
CA SER A 56 0.60 -3.13 -5.35
C SER A 56 2.09 -3.10 -5.70
N GLY A 57 2.84 -2.08 -5.27
CA GLY A 57 4.25 -1.85 -5.49
C GLY A 57 4.62 -2.10 -6.96
N PRO A 58 5.41 -3.14 -7.25
CA PRO A 58 5.83 -3.43 -8.61
C PRO A 58 4.66 -3.80 -9.56
N LEU A 59 3.45 -4.03 -9.05
CA LEU A 59 2.23 -4.26 -9.84
C LEU A 59 1.52 -2.97 -10.28
N GLU A 60 1.87 -1.80 -9.74
CA GLU A 60 1.19 -0.54 -10.02
C GLU A 60 1.08 -0.21 -11.53
N PRO A 61 2.12 -0.43 -12.37
CA PRO A 61 1.99 -0.23 -13.82
C PRO A 61 1.00 -1.19 -14.49
N LEU A 62 0.85 -2.41 -13.95
CA LEU A 62 -0.09 -3.40 -14.48
C LEU A 62 -1.53 -3.05 -14.12
N LEU A 63 -1.74 -2.50 -12.91
CA LEU A 63 -3.06 -2.08 -12.45
C LEU A 63 -3.52 -0.76 -13.08
N ALA A 64 -2.57 0.07 -13.52
CA ALA A 64 -2.87 1.30 -14.26
C ALA A 64 -3.23 1.04 -15.73
N ASP A 65 -2.93 -0.15 -16.27
CA ASP A 65 -3.23 -0.53 -17.64
C ASP A 65 -4.71 -0.93 -17.75
N PRO A 66 -5.56 -0.16 -18.46
CA PRO A 66 -6.99 -0.43 -18.57
C PRO A 66 -7.31 -1.69 -19.38
N SER A 67 -6.33 -2.26 -20.09
CA SER A 67 -6.50 -3.55 -20.77
C SER A 67 -6.39 -4.74 -19.82
N VAL A 68 -5.80 -4.56 -18.63
CA VAL A 68 -5.63 -5.63 -17.65
C VAL A 68 -6.92 -5.81 -16.86
N THR A 69 -7.47 -7.03 -16.91
CA THR A 69 -8.66 -7.41 -16.16
C THR A 69 -8.30 -8.05 -14.83
N ASP A 70 -7.23 -8.84 -14.81
CA ASP A 70 -6.82 -9.64 -13.65
C ASP A 70 -5.30 -9.65 -13.50
N VAL A 71 -4.81 -9.68 -12.26
CA VAL A 71 -3.40 -9.85 -11.91
C VAL A 71 -3.27 -11.06 -10.98
N LEU A 72 -2.49 -12.06 -11.40
CA LEU A 72 -2.20 -13.25 -10.61
C LEU A 72 -0.75 -13.23 -10.13
N VAL A 73 -0.51 -13.46 -8.85
CA VAL A 73 0.84 -13.59 -8.28
C VAL A 73 0.94 -14.92 -7.55
N SER A 74 1.79 -15.84 -8.02
CA SER A 74 1.98 -17.15 -7.36
C SER A 74 3.37 -17.33 -6.78
N ALA A 75 4.36 -16.56 -7.24
CA ALA A 75 5.73 -16.59 -6.74
C ALA A 75 6.46 -15.28 -7.11
N PRO A 76 7.64 -15.01 -6.52
CA PRO A 76 8.31 -13.71 -6.70
C PRO A 76 8.69 -13.40 -8.15
N ASP A 77 8.97 -14.42 -8.95
CA ASP A 77 9.30 -14.36 -10.37
C ASP A 77 8.12 -14.71 -11.28
N ARG A 78 6.92 -14.81 -10.69
CA ARG A 78 5.73 -15.42 -11.29
C ARG A 78 4.51 -14.53 -11.03
N VAL A 79 4.40 -13.52 -11.90
CA VAL A 79 3.34 -12.51 -11.95
C VAL A 79 2.73 -12.53 -13.35
N TRP A 80 1.44 -12.80 -13.43
CA TRP A 80 0.68 -12.86 -14.68
C TRP A 80 -0.42 -11.82 -14.70
N VAL A 81 -0.87 -11.51 -15.91
CA VAL A 81 -2.01 -10.64 -16.18
C VAL A 81 -2.93 -11.28 -17.20
N ASP A 82 -4.22 -11.02 -17.10
CA ASP A 82 -5.19 -11.32 -18.16
C ASP A 82 -5.67 -10.02 -18.79
N ARG A 83 -5.82 -10.01 -20.13
CA ARG A 83 -6.35 -8.90 -20.93
C ARG A 83 -7.56 -9.29 -21.78
N GLY A 84 -8.22 -10.40 -21.44
CA GLY A 84 -9.30 -11.01 -22.21
C GLY A 84 -8.83 -12.07 -23.22
N GLY A 85 -7.52 -12.34 -23.29
CA GLY A 85 -6.91 -13.38 -24.12
C GLY A 85 -6.40 -14.59 -23.34
N GLY A 86 -6.48 -14.56 -22.01
CA GLY A 86 -5.86 -15.53 -21.10
C GLY A 86 -4.61 -14.97 -20.42
N LEU A 87 -3.99 -15.81 -19.57
CA LEU A 87 -2.89 -15.40 -18.71
C LEU A 87 -1.57 -15.20 -19.47
N GLU A 88 -0.98 -14.02 -19.33
CA GLU A 88 0.30 -13.61 -19.88
C GLU A 88 1.31 -13.34 -18.75
N LEU A 89 2.51 -13.94 -18.84
CA LEU A 89 3.56 -13.68 -17.87
C LEU A 89 4.15 -12.28 -18.06
N THR A 90 4.29 -11.53 -16.96
CA THR A 90 4.84 -10.18 -16.97
C THR A 90 6.35 -10.17 -16.65
N GLY A 91 6.99 -9.02 -16.90
CA GLY A 91 8.35 -8.75 -16.44
C GLY A 91 8.44 -8.36 -14.95
N VAL A 92 7.30 -8.21 -14.27
CA VAL A 92 7.26 -7.75 -12.89
C VAL A 92 7.79 -8.84 -11.94
N ARG A 93 8.64 -8.44 -10.99
CA ARG A 93 9.23 -9.34 -10.00
C ARG A 93 9.18 -8.73 -8.60
N PHE A 94 9.00 -9.61 -7.62
CA PHE A 94 9.16 -9.31 -6.21
C PHE A 94 10.55 -9.74 -5.74
N PRO A 95 11.10 -9.09 -4.69
CA PRO A 95 12.41 -9.45 -4.16
C PRO A 95 12.42 -10.83 -3.51
N ASP A 96 11.32 -11.23 -2.87
CA ASP A 96 11.22 -12.49 -2.14
C ASP A 96 9.77 -12.96 -1.92
N ALA A 97 9.62 -14.20 -1.44
CA ALA A 97 8.32 -14.77 -1.09
C ALA A 97 7.58 -14.03 0.04
N PRO A 98 8.24 -13.52 1.10
CA PRO A 98 7.60 -12.60 2.06
C PRO A 98 6.92 -11.40 1.41
N ALA A 99 7.52 -10.78 0.39
CA ALA A 99 6.92 -9.65 -0.32
C ALA A 99 5.65 -10.05 -1.05
N VAL A 100 5.62 -11.23 -1.69
CA VAL A 100 4.39 -11.79 -2.29
C VAL A 100 3.32 -12.05 -1.22
N ARG A 101 3.69 -12.64 -0.08
CA ARG A 101 2.74 -12.93 1.01
C ARG A 101 2.09 -11.69 1.61
N ARG A 102 2.74 -10.53 1.55
CA ARG A 102 2.15 -9.26 2.02
C ARG A 102 0.99 -8.78 1.14
N LEU A 103 0.86 -9.26 -0.10
CA LEU A 103 -0.26 -8.91 -0.98
C LEU A 103 -1.60 -9.53 -0.55
N ALA A 104 -1.57 -10.62 0.22
CA ALA A 104 -2.74 -11.42 0.57
C ALA A 104 -3.08 -11.39 2.07
N GLN A 105 -2.51 -10.44 2.83
CA GLN A 105 -2.68 -10.29 4.28
C GLN A 105 -3.58 -9.11 4.63
#